data_AF-A0A5D6WSU9-F1
#
_entry.id   AF-A0A5D6WSU9-F1
#
_cell.length_a   1.000
_cell.length_b   1.000
_cell.length_c   1.000
_cell.angle_alpha   90.00
_cell.angle_beta   90.00
_cell.angle_gamma   90.00
#
_symmetry.space_group_name_H-M   'P 1'
#
loop_
_entity.id
_entity.type
_entity.pdbx_description
1 polymer ?
#
loop_
_entity_poly.entity_id
_entity_poly.type
_entity_poly.pdbx_seq_one_letter_code
_entity_poly.pdbx_strand_id
1 'polypeptide(L)'
;MDRQIAVWLLQRGYADDLEQGIRFAEALGKNECTDEMLDTLGHNIDVFMTVGGPVTAENLLPFMQDKYNMATKLIKFWNENPKDTNAIFFFNECRKQGIEV
;
A
#
# COMPACT_ATOMS: atom_id res chain seq x y z
N MET A 1 -12.22 -2.32 -2.14
CA MET A 1 -10.86 -2.42 -2.69
C MET A 1 -9.89 -1.49 -1.98
N ASP A 2 -10.17 -0.19 -1.87
CA ASP A 2 -9.24 0.78 -1.24
C ASP A 2 -8.87 0.43 0.20
N ARG A 3 -9.82 -0.05 1.00
CA ARG A 3 -9.56 -0.57 2.35
C ARG A 3 -8.62 -1.79 2.36
N GLN A 4 -8.73 -2.68 1.39
CA GLN A 4 -7.80 -3.82 1.26
C GLN A 4 -6.41 -3.33 0.85
N ILE A 5 -6.32 -2.33 -0.03
CA ILE A 5 -5.06 -1.68 -0.40
C ILE A 5 -4.42 -1.02 0.84
N ALA A 6 -5.21 -0.35 1.69
CA ALA A 6 -4.73 0.22 2.94
C ALA A 6 -4.07 -0.82 3.86
N VAL A 7 -4.69 -2.01 4.01
CA VAL A 7 -4.10 -3.12 4.77
C VAL A 7 -2.80 -3.60 4.13
N TRP A 8 -2.75 -3.67 2.80
CA TRP A 8 -1.53 -4.05 2.08
C TRP A 8 -0.41 -3.03 2.30
N LEU A 9 -0.72 -1.72 2.23
CA LEU A 9 0.23 -0.64 2.50
C LEU A 9 0.77 -0.73 3.93
N LEU A 10 -0.12 -0.95 4.90
CA LEU A 10 0.23 -1.14 6.32
C LEU A 10 1.16 -2.35 6.52
N GLN A 11 0.86 -3.51 5.93
CA GLN A 11 1.70 -4.71 6.04
C GLN A 11 3.10 -4.54 5.43
N ARG A 12 3.26 -3.63 4.48
CA ARG A 12 4.54 -3.31 3.82
C ARG A 12 5.28 -2.15 4.48
N GLY A 13 4.71 -1.58 5.56
CA GLY A 13 5.27 -0.44 6.27
C GLY A 13 5.19 0.86 5.46
N TYR A 14 4.31 0.94 4.46
CA TYR A 14 4.02 2.18 3.74
C TYR A 14 2.94 3.03 4.44
N ALA A 15 2.46 2.56 5.58
CA ALA A 15 1.61 3.31 6.50
C ALA A 15 1.89 2.77 7.91
N ASP A 16 1.82 3.65 8.91
CA ASP A 16 2.00 3.35 10.33
C ASP A 16 0.71 2.80 10.96
N ASP A 17 -0.44 3.23 10.44
CA ASP A 17 -1.76 2.77 10.87
C ASP A 17 -2.75 2.66 9.70
N LEU A 18 -3.92 2.07 9.98
CA LEU A 18 -4.95 1.83 8.98
C LEU A 18 -5.56 3.12 8.43
N GLU A 19 -5.69 4.17 9.24
CA GLU A 19 -6.31 5.43 8.82
C GLU A 19 -5.40 6.19 7.86
N GLN A 20 -4.09 6.23 8.14
CA GLN A 20 -3.09 6.70 7.20
C GLN A 20 -3.09 5.84 5.92
N GLY A 21 -3.15 4.51 6.04
CA GLY A 21 -3.21 3.61 4.90
C GLY A 21 -4.42 3.86 3.99
N ILE A 22 -5.60 4.16 4.56
CA ILE A 22 -6.81 4.51 3.80
C ILE A 22 -6.61 5.83 3.06
N ARG A 23 -6.14 6.88 3.76
CA ARG A 23 -5.86 8.18 3.13
C ARG A 23 -4.86 8.05 1.99
N PHE A 24 -3.84 7.21 2.15
CA PHE A 24 -2.83 6.95 1.12
C PHE A 24 -3.41 6.20 -0.07
N ALA A 25 -4.17 5.13 0.17
CA ALA A 25 -4.82 4.38 -0.90
C ALA A 25 -5.75 5.27 -1.73
N GLU A 26 -6.54 6.13 -1.09
CA GLU A 26 -7.44 7.08 -1.76
C GLU A 26 -6.66 8.12 -2.58
N ALA A 27 -5.62 8.72 -1.99
CA ALA A 27 -4.80 9.73 -2.67
C ALA A 27 -4.01 9.13 -3.85
N LEU A 28 -3.47 7.92 -3.71
CA LEU A 28 -2.80 7.19 -4.79
C LEU A 28 -3.77 6.81 -5.92
N GLY A 29 -5.00 6.45 -5.57
CA GLY A 29 -6.06 6.16 -6.55
C GLY A 29 -6.48 7.38 -7.37
N LYS A 30 -6.41 8.58 -6.78
CA LYS A 30 -6.75 9.85 -7.44
C LYS A 30 -5.54 10.59 -8.03
N ASN A 31 -4.33 10.11 -7.78
CA ASN A 31 -3.08 10.82 -8.08
C ASN A 31 -3.01 12.21 -7.40
N GLU A 32 -3.46 12.29 -6.15
CA GLU A 32 -3.57 13.49 -5.31
C GLU A 32 -2.67 13.40 -4.06
N CYS A 33 -1.60 12.59 -4.10
CA CYS A 33 -0.64 12.52 -2.99
C CYS A 33 0.12 13.85 -2.85
N THR A 34 0.14 14.38 -1.64
CA THR A 34 0.92 15.59 -1.31
C THR A 34 2.35 15.22 -0.91
N ASP A 35 3.26 16.18 -1.01
CA ASP A 35 4.66 16.00 -0.60
C ASP A 35 4.77 15.60 0.89
N GLU A 36 3.94 16.17 1.75
CA GLU A 36 3.90 15.82 3.19
C GLU A 36 3.49 14.37 3.43
N MET A 37 2.54 13.84 2.65
CA MET A 37 2.16 12.43 2.72
C MET A 37 3.35 11.55 2.32
N LEU A 38 4.06 11.93 1.26
CA LEU A 38 5.20 11.18 0.77
C LEU A 38 6.39 11.23 1.75
N ASP A 39 6.66 12.36 2.39
CA ASP A 39 7.80 12.51 3.32
C ASP A 39 7.76 11.50 4.48
N THR A 40 6.56 11.12 4.94
CA THR A 40 6.39 10.10 6.00
C THR A 40 6.89 8.71 5.61
N LEU A 41 7.05 8.43 4.31
CA LEU A 41 7.53 7.15 3.78
C LEU A 41 9.06 7.04 3.71
N GLY A 42 9.78 8.15 3.88
CA GLY A 42 11.25 8.19 3.74
C GLY A 42 11.99 7.24 4.68
N HIS A 43 11.34 6.76 5.74
CA HIS A 43 11.88 5.81 6.71
C HIS A 43 11.71 4.33 6.31
N ASN A 44 10.98 4.04 5.23
CA ASN A 44 10.73 2.67 4.79
C ASN A 44 11.95 2.07 4.06
N ILE A 45 12.39 0.88 4.48
CA ILE A 45 13.60 0.24 3.93
C ILE A 45 13.44 -0.19 2.46
N ASP A 46 12.25 -0.58 2.02
CA ASP A 46 11.99 -0.93 0.62
C ASP A 46 12.10 0.30 -0.28
N VAL A 47 11.68 1.46 0.21
CA VAL A 47 11.85 2.75 -0.49
C VAL A 47 13.34 3.04 -0.67
N PHE A 48 14.11 2.97 0.43
CA PHE A 48 15.55 3.22 0.40
C PHE A 48 16.31 2.29 -0.56
N MET A 49 15.99 0.98 -0.53
CA MET A 49 16.65 0.00 -1.39
C MET A 49 16.25 0.12 -2.87
N THR A 50 15.03 0.56 -3.17
CA THR A 50 14.52 0.59 -4.56
C THR A 50 14.80 1.90 -5.27
N VAL A 51 14.64 3.02 -4.57
CA VAL A 51 14.75 4.36 -5.18
C VAL A 51 16.22 4.75 -5.42
N GLY A 52 17.14 4.23 -4.60
CA GLY A 52 18.58 4.33 -4.85
C GLY A 52 19.09 5.77 -4.93
N GLY A 53 19.35 6.39 -3.78
CA GLY A 53 19.79 7.78 -3.67
C GLY A 53 19.01 8.54 -2.58
N PRO A 54 19.07 9.88 -2.55
CA PRO A 54 18.20 10.64 -1.67
C PRO A 54 16.73 10.39 -2.05
N VAL A 55 15.92 10.00 -1.08
CA VAL A 55 14.46 9.87 -1.24
C VAL A 55 13.89 11.26 -1.37
N THR A 56 13.18 11.55 -2.47
CA THR A 56 12.54 12.84 -2.74
C THR A 56 11.10 12.61 -3.15
N ALA A 57 10.23 13.61 -2.97
CA ALA A 57 8.84 13.50 -3.42
C ALA A 57 8.73 13.13 -4.92
N GLU A 58 9.64 13.68 -5.75
CA GLU A 58 9.70 13.42 -7.21
C GLU A 58 9.92 11.95 -7.57
N ASN A 59 10.74 11.22 -6.82
CA ASN A 59 11.02 9.80 -7.09
C ASN A 59 10.12 8.86 -6.28
N LEU A 60 9.52 9.35 -5.20
CA LEU A 60 8.69 8.57 -4.31
C LEU A 60 7.25 8.41 -4.84
N LEU A 61 6.70 9.44 -5.49
CA LEU A 61 5.36 9.34 -6.08
C LEU A 61 5.28 8.24 -7.16
N PRO A 62 6.18 8.18 -8.17
CA PRO A 62 6.16 7.09 -9.14
C PRO A 62 6.33 5.71 -8.50
N PHE A 63 7.23 5.59 -7.51
CA PHE A 63 7.43 4.36 -6.74
C PHE A 63 6.13 3.91 -6.04
N MET A 64 5.45 4.82 -5.35
CA MET A 64 4.21 4.51 -4.65
C MET A 64 3.07 4.17 -5.61
N GLN A 65 3.01 4.81 -6.77
CA GLN A 65 2.05 4.48 -7.81
C GLN A 65 2.28 3.05 -8.34
N ASP A 66 3.53 2.63 -8.51
CA ASP A 66 3.87 1.25 -8.89
C ASP A 66 3.45 0.24 -7.82
N LYS A 67 3.67 0.56 -6.54
CA LYS A 67 3.21 -0.29 -5.42
C LYS A 67 1.69 -0.37 -5.34
N TYR A 68 0.99 0.75 -5.53
CA TYR A 68 -0.46 0.79 -5.60
C TYR A 68 -1.00 -0.09 -6.73
N ASN A 69 -0.41 0.00 -7.92
CA ASN A 69 -0.78 -0.82 -9.08
C ASN A 69 -0.52 -2.31 -8.83
N MET A 70 0.59 -2.64 -8.17
CA MET A 70 0.91 -4.01 -7.76
C MET A 70 -0.11 -4.55 -6.75
N ALA A 71 -0.40 -3.79 -5.69
CA ALA A 71 -1.38 -4.16 -4.68
C ALA A 71 -2.75 -4.41 -5.31
N THR A 72 -3.20 -3.53 -6.21
CA THR A 72 -4.46 -3.68 -6.93
C THR A 72 -4.52 -4.99 -7.72
N LYS A 73 -3.46 -5.33 -8.47
CA LYS A 73 -3.38 -6.58 -9.24
C LYS A 73 -3.40 -7.81 -8.34
N LEU A 74 -2.63 -7.80 -7.25
CA LEU A 74 -2.55 -8.89 -6.28
C LEU A 74 -3.89 -9.14 -5.59
N ILE A 75 -4.53 -8.07 -5.09
CA ILE A 75 -5.82 -8.17 -4.39
C ILE A 75 -6.90 -8.70 -5.33
N LYS A 76 -6.92 -8.22 -6.58
CA LYS A 76 -7.83 -8.77 -7.60
C LYS A 76 -7.59 -10.26 -7.82
N PHE A 77 -6.34 -10.66 -8.01
CA PHE A 77 -5.99 -12.07 -8.18
C PHE A 77 -6.40 -12.92 -6.96
N TRP A 78 -6.19 -12.42 -5.74
CA TRP A 78 -6.56 -13.12 -4.51
C TRP A 78 -8.08 -13.23 -4.31
N ASN A 79 -8.84 -12.21 -4.73
CA ASN A 79 -10.31 -12.29 -4.74
C ASN A 79 -10.81 -13.39 -5.70
N GLU A 80 -10.14 -13.55 -6.85
CA GLU A 80 -10.45 -14.59 -7.83
C GLU A 80 -9.94 -15.99 -7.37
N ASN A 81 -8.93 -16.03 -6.50
CA ASN A 81 -8.26 -17.24 -6.03
C ASN A 81 -8.16 -17.31 -4.50
N PRO A 82 -9.30 -17.39 -3.77
CA PRO A 82 -9.31 -17.26 -2.31
C PRO A 82 -8.65 -18.44 -1.56
N LYS A 83 -8.29 -19.51 -2.27
CA LYS A 83 -7.55 -20.67 -1.73
C LYS A 83 -6.03 -20.51 -1.82
N ASP A 84 -5.53 -19.49 -2.50
CA ASP A 84 -4.10 -19.19 -2.51
C ASP A 84 -3.62 -18.89 -1.09
N THR A 85 -2.46 -19.42 -0.72
CA THR A 85 -1.93 -19.28 0.64
C THR A 85 -1.74 -17.81 1.02
N ASN A 86 -1.25 -16.98 0.10
CA ASN A 86 -1.08 -15.54 0.37
C ASN A 86 -2.42 -14.83 0.45
N ALA A 87 -3.41 -15.22 -0.37
CA ALA A 87 -4.78 -14.72 -0.25
C ALA A 87 -5.35 -14.98 1.15
N ILE A 88 -5.20 -16.20 1.66
CA ILE A 88 -5.69 -16.59 2.99
C ILE A 88 -5.04 -15.71 4.08
N PHE A 89 -3.72 -15.57 4.06
CA PHE A 89 -3.00 -14.74 5.03
C PHE A 89 -3.42 -13.26 4.95
N PHE A 90 -3.50 -12.72 3.74
CA PHE A 90 -3.90 -11.34 3.50
C PHE A 90 -5.32 -11.08 4.00
N PHE A 91 -6.28 -11.95 3.65
CA PHE A 91 -7.68 -11.79 4.04
C PHE A 91 -7.92 -12.01 5.53
N ASN A 92 -7.11 -12.83 6.20
CA ASN A 92 -7.13 -12.89 7.65
C ASN A 92 -6.70 -11.56 8.28
N GLU A 93 -5.72 -10.88 7.68
CA GLU A 93 -5.29 -9.57 8.18
C GLU A 93 -6.31 -8.47 7.91
N CYS A 94 -6.98 -8.50 6.76
CA CYS A 94 -8.15 -7.65 6.51
C CYS A 94 -9.21 -7.83 7.61
N ARG A 95 -9.55 -9.08 7.96
CA ARG A 95 -10.54 -9.37 9.02
C ARG A 95 -10.11 -8.87 10.40
N LYS A 96 -8.83 -9.00 10.76
CA LYS A 96 -8.29 -8.44 12.02
C LYS A 96 -8.44 -6.92 12.08
N GLN A 97 -8.35 -6.26 10.94
CA GLN A 97 -8.54 -4.81 10.79
C GLN A 97 -10.01 -4.40 10.59
N GLY A 98 -10.96 -5.34 10.72
CA GLY A 98 -12.40 -5.06 10.56
C GLY A 98 -12.83 -4.79 9.12
N ILE A 99 -12.05 -5.24 8.14
CA ILE A 99 -12.34 -5.07 6.72
C ILE A 99 -12.99 -6.34 6.18
N GLU A 100 -14.22 -6.20 5.69
CA GLU A 100 -14.93 -7.27 4.98
C GLU A 100 -14.25 -7.58 3.65
N VAL A 101 -14.24 -8.87 3.30
CA VAL A 101 -13.46 -9.46 2.22
C VAL A 101 -14.33 -10.21 1.25
#